data_AF-A0A5K0UWH1-F1
#
_entry.id   AF-A0A5K0UWH1-F1
#
_cell.length_a   1.000
_cell.length_b   1.000
_cell.length_c   1.000
_cell.angle_alpha   90.00
_cell.angle_beta   90.00
_cell.angle_gamma   90.00
#
_symmetry.space_group_name_H-M   'P 1'
#
loop_
_entity.id
_entity.type
_entity.pdbx_description
1 polymer ?
#
loop_
_entity_poly.entity_id
_entity_poly.type
_entity_poly.pdbx_seq_one_letter_code
_entity_poly.pdbx_strand_id
1 'polypeptide(L)' 'MLPRDLAWEHCVEEDPNDKEKRRNLICNYCKETYRGGVCRMKQHLAGTRKDVKACDKAPQSI' A
#
# COMPACT_ATOMS: atom_id res chain seq x y z
N MET A 1 3.10 -18.67 -10.98
CA MET A 1 1.81 -18.07 -10.56
C MET A 1 2.13 -17.05 -9.49
N LEU A 2 2.15 -15.75 -9.81
CA LEU A 2 2.26 -14.71 -8.80
C LEU A 2 0.84 -14.50 -8.23
N PRO A 3 0.62 -14.67 -6.92
CA PRO A 3 -0.69 -14.59 -6.34
C PRO A 3 -1.28 -13.19 -6.54
N ARG A 4 -2.57 -13.20 -6.90
CA ARG A 4 -3.49 -12.07 -7.07
C ARG A 4 -3.15 -10.91 -6.16
N ASP A 5 -3.18 -9.71 -6.73
CA ASP A 5 -2.96 -8.39 -6.16
C ASP A 5 -3.43 -8.20 -4.70
N LEU A 6 -2.66 -8.72 -3.74
CA LEU A 6 -2.87 -8.67 -2.29
C LEU A 6 -2.74 -7.26 -1.71
N ALA A 7 -2.26 -6.30 -2.48
CA ALA A 7 -1.97 -4.95 -1.97
C ALA A 7 -3.18 -4.28 -1.31
N TRP A 8 -4.39 -4.50 -1.85
CA TRP A 8 -5.65 -4.00 -1.30
C TRP A 8 -6.18 -4.76 -0.08
N GLU A 9 -5.71 -5.98 0.19
CA GLU A 9 -5.97 -6.67 1.46
C GLU A 9 -5.05 -6.14 2.57
N HIS A 10 -3.90 -5.61 2.16
CA HIS A 10 -2.88 -5.08 3.05
C HIS A 10 -2.94 -3.56 3.23
N CYS A 11 -3.86 -2.89 2.52
CA CYS A 11 -4.14 -1.48 2.71
C CYS A 11 -5.63 -1.18 2.68
N VAL A 12 -6.02 -0.06 3.28
CA VAL A 12 -7.40 0.42 3.25
C VAL A 12 -7.44 1.82 2.65
N GLU A 13 -8.48 2.15 1.90
CA GLU A 13 -8.69 3.53 1.47
C GLU A 13 -9.04 4.40 2.67
N GLU A 14 -8.38 5.55 2.79
CA GLU A 14 -8.62 6.50 3.88
C GLU A 14 -10.04 7.07 3.81
N ASP A 15 -10.47 7.50 2.63
CA ASP A 15 -11.76 8.16 2.43
C ASP A 15 -12.27 7.95 1.00
N PRO A 16 -13.22 7.01 0.77
CA PRO A 16 -13.79 6.77 -0.56
C PRO A 16 -14.82 7.85 -0.98
N ASN A 17 -15.27 8.68 -0.05
CA ASN A 17 -16.23 9.77 -0.31
C ASN A 17 -15.56 11.09 -0.73
N ASP A 18 -14.28 11.26 -0.40
CA ASP A 18 -13.58 12.51 -0.62
C ASP A 18 -12.75 12.40 -1.90
N LYS A 19 -13.07 13.21 -2.94
CA LYS A 19 -12.43 13.08 -4.27
C LYS A 19 -10.92 13.25 -4.24
N GLU A 20 -10.40 13.98 -3.26
CA GLU A 20 -8.97 14.22 -3.08
C GLU A 20 -8.27 13.07 -2.32
N LYS A 21 -9.00 12.41 -1.41
CA LYS A 21 -8.49 11.29 -0.61
C LYS A 21 -8.87 9.92 -1.14
N ARG A 22 -9.67 9.85 -2.20
CA ARG A 22 -10.09 8.60 -2.88
C ARG A 22 -8.96 7.79 -3.52
N ARG A 23 -7.71 8.20 -3.30
CA ARG A 23 -6.48 7.54 -3.74
C ARG A 23 -5.45 7.46 -2.61
N ASN A 24 -5.85 7.80 -1.39
CA ASN A 24 -5.03 7.66 -0.21
C ASN A 24 -5.23 6.25 0.32
N LEU A 25 -4.16 5.48 0.35
CA LEU A 25 -4.17 4.13 0.91
C LEU A 25 -3.37 4.12 2.20
N ILE A 26 -4.01 3.64 3.26
CA ILE A 26 -3.42 3.43 4.56
C ILE A 26 -2.91 2.00 4.61
N CYS A 27 -1.62 1.81 4.87
CA CYS A 27 -1.06 0.48 5.05
C CYS A 27 -1.52 -0.10 6.39
N ASN A 28 -2.08 -1.33 6.41
CA ASN A 28 -2.53 -1.95 7.66
C ASN A 28 -1.38 -2.32 8.62
N TYR A 29 -0.16 -2.43 8.09
CA TYR A 29 1.02 -2.84 8.86
C TYR A 29 1.71 -1.66 9.56
N CYS A 30 2.13 -0.65 8.79
CA CYS A 30 2.81 0.53 9.34
C CYS A 30 1.85 1.67 9.69
N LYS A 31 0.56 1.58 9.30
CA LYS A 31 -0.45 2.63 9.45
C LYS A 31 -0.05 3.97 8.81
N GLU A 32 0.88 3.94 7.85
CA GLU A 32 1.25 5.12 7.06
C GLU A 32 0.26 5.31 5.90
N THR A 33 -0.16 6.55 5.68
CA THR A 33 -1.02 6.95 4.56
C THR A 33 -0.18 7.30 3.34
N TYR A 34 -0.42 6.63 2.22
CA TYR A 34 0.22 6.89 0.95
C TYR A 34 -0.75 7.56 -0.01
N ARG A 35 -0.43 8.79 -0.39
CA ARG A 35 -1.14 9.53 -1.45
C ARG A 35 -0.56 9.12 -2.81
N GLY A 36 -1.42 8.61 -3.71
CA GLY A 36 -0.99 8.19 -5.05
C GLY A 36 -1.46 6.80 -5.48
N GLY A 37 -2.35 6.16 -4.73
CA GLY A 37 -2.99 4.90 -5.09
C GLY A 37 -2.11 3.66 -4.91
N VAL A 38 -2.59 2.55 -5.47
CA VAL A 38 -2.09 1.19 -5.17
C VAL A 38 -0.69 0.91 -5.72
N CYS A 39 -0.21 1.65 -6.72
CA CYS A 39 1.14 1.45 -7.27
C CYS A 39 2.24 1.68 -6.22
N ARG A 40 2.14 2.77 -5.43
CA ARG A 40 3.11 3.03 -4.36
C ARG A 40 2.96 2.06 -3.20
N MET A 41 1.73 1.65 -2.90
CA MET A 41 1.47 0.62 -1.89
C MET A 41 2.08 -0.73 -2.27
N LYS A 42 1.97 -1.14 -3.55
CA LYS A 42 2.63 -2.35 -4.06
C LYS A 42 4.15 -2.27 -3.88
N GLN A 43 4.77 -1.14 -4.21
CA GLN A 43 6.22 -0.96 -3.99
C GLN A 43 6.61 -0.97 -2.51
N HIS A 44 5.79 -0.33 -1.65
CA HIS A 44 5.95 -0.36 -0.20
C HIS A 44 5.89 -1.78 0.38
N LEU A 45 4.90 -2.58 -0.04
CA LEU A 45 4.69 -3.96 0.42
C LEU A 45 5.73 -4.93 -0.14
N ALA A 46 6.02 -4.85 -1.44
CA ALA A 46 7.01 -5.72 -2.08
C ALA A 46 8.46 -5.37 -1.70
N GLY A 47 8.68 -4.27 -0.96
CA GLY A 47 10.03 -3.79 -0.61
C GLY A 47 10.92 -3.52 -1.82
N THR A 48 10.34 -3.46 -3.02
CA THR A 48 11.05 -3.37 -4.29
C THR A 48 11.24 -1.90 -4.65
N ARG A 49 12.35 -1.34 -4.13
CA ARG A 49 13.16 -0.21 -4.65
C ARG A 49 12.96 1.20 -4.03
N LYS A 50 14.12 1.74 -3.62
CA LYS A 50 14.71 3.11 -3.58
C LYS A 50 13.88 4.38 -3.27
N ASP A 51 12.61 4.49 -3.65
CA ASP A 51 11.88 5.79 -3.58
C ASP A 51 10.76 5.79 -2.54
N VAL A 52 10.29 4.60 -2.14
CA VAL A 52 9.23 4.42 -1.15
C VAL A 52 9.79 3.57 -0.01
N LYS A 53 9.61 4.04 1.22
CA LYS A 53 9.99 3.31 2.42
C LYS A 53 9.34 1.93 2.38
N ALA A 54 10.11 0.85 2.48
CA ALA A 54 9.56 -0.49 2.54
C ALA A 54 8.78 -0.67 3.84
N CYS A 55 7.73 -1.50 3.81
CA CYS A 55 7.02 -1.85 5.02
C CYS A 55 7.85 -2.84 5.83
N ASP A 56 8.44 -2.38 6.92
CA ASP A 56 9.22 -3.23 7.83
C ASP A 56 8.36 -4.31 8.52
N LYS A 57 7.04 -4.05 8.61
CA LYS A 57 6.05 -4.94 9.24
C LYS A 57 5.27 -5.82 8.26
N ALA A 58 5.40 -5.61 6.95
CA ALA A 58 4.75 -6.50 6.00
C ALA A 58 5.54 -7.82 5.93
N PRO A 59 4.86 -8.97 5.90
CA PRO A 59 5.55 -10.24 5.69
C PRO A 59 6.26 -10.18 4.33
N GLN A 60 7.54 -10.53 4.26
CA GLN A 60 8.37 -10.53 3.04
C GLN A 60 7.91 -11.54 1.96
N SER A 61 6.69 -12.07 2.07
CA SER A 61 6.08 -13.07 1.22
C SER A 61 4.79 -12.53 0.57
N ILE A 62 4.86 -11.31 0.03
CA ILE A 62 3.84 -10.71 -0.84
C ILE A 62 4.43 -10.51 -2.24
#